data_AF-A0A0G1WDV5-F1
#
_entry.id   AF-A0A0G1WDV5-F1
#
_cell.length_a   1.000
_cell.length_b   1.000
_cell.length_c   1.000
_cell.angle_alpha   90.00
_cell.angle_beta   90.00
_cell.angle_gamma   90.00
#
_symmetry.space_group_name_H-M   'P 1'
#
loop_
_entity.id
_entity.type
_entity.pdbx_description
1 polymer ?
#
loop_
_entity_poly.entity_id
_entity_poly.type
_entity_poly.pdbx_seq_one_letter_code
_entity_poly.pdbx_strand_id
1 'polypeptide(L)'
;MALIKCRHYQEPKICGWDQLLECEKRHRSDPDAKDKETEWIFKGHKEKNWRLRTTLEREIGNIGINTKDLHEDSKNRADYEDKYDNELKDILRKGLFGQSVDKIEAGLLRKFQRQFHHHDLRVPGNDDVTEWLALMRHYGAPVRLLDWTYSFYVAVFFAIEEAEGDCAVWALDKKVIINRVLGRCGEDSVLPWYQKECLSRDIDVIKSRTWETVFSQSATPFVFPLNPLRLNERLVIQQGDFLCPGNIRNTFEDNLAEVLPSAQNGSDYKLFKYVVRFDVKARKEILQNLHRMNINRATLFPGLDGFAQSLKTLLVSPKNLLKDF
;
A
#
# COMPACT_ATOMS: atom_id res chain seq x y z
N MET A 1 -7.13 -0.46 -15.80
CA MET A 1 -8.35 0.32 -16.17
C MET A 1 -9.52 0.30 -15.15
N ALA A 2 -9.55 -0.55 -14.12
CA ALA A 2 -10.74 -0.74 -13.27
C ALA A 2 -11.11 0.45 -12.36
N LEU A 3 -10.17 1.02 -11.60
CA LEU A 3 -10.50 2.12 -10.67
C LEU A 3 -10.77 3.46 -11.38
N ILE A 4 -10.03 3.75 -12.46
CA ILE A 4 -10.07 5.03 -13.18
C ILE A 4 -11.33 5.16 -14.05
N LYS A 5 -11.82 4.07 -14.64
CA LYS A 5 -13.05 4.13 -15.48
C LYS A 5 -14.34 4.18 -14.66
N CYS A 6 -14.34 3.69 -13.42
CA CYS A 6 -15.55 3.49 -12.63
C CYS A 6 -15.85 4.61 -11.60
N ARG A 7 -15.15 5.76 -11.65
CA ARG A 7 -15.34 6.90 -10.72
C ARG A 7 -15.36 6.49 -9.24
N HIS A 8 -14.53 5.52 -8.85
CA HIS A 8 -14.50 5.05 -7.46
C HIS A 8 -13.80 6.02 -6.50
N TYR A 9 -13.15 7.06 -7.02
CA TYR A 9 -12.36 7.97 -6.21
C TYR A 9 -12.38 9.42 -6.75
N GLN A 10 -12.10 10.38 -5.86
CA GLN A 10 -11.89 11.78 -6.24
C GLN A 10 -10.40 12.08 -6.44
N GLU A 11 -10.12 13.03 -7.35
CA GLU A 11 -8.77 13.54 -7.62
C GLU A 11 -8.60 15.04 -7.34
N PRO A 12 -8.63 15.48 -6.05
CA PRO A 12 -8.37 16.88 -5.73
C PRO A 12 -6.92 17.26 -6.05
N LYS A 13 -6.71 18.45 -6.61
CA LYS A 13 -5.36 19.00 -6.87
C LYS A 13 -4.93 19.87 -5.71
N ILE A 14 -3.72 19.63 -5.22
CA ILE A 14 -3.12 20.28 -4.05
C ILE A 14 -1.87 21.03 -4.50
N CYS A 15 -1.74 22.29 -4.08
CA CYS A 15 -0.68 23.20 -4.52
C CYS A 15 0.28 23.62 -3.39
N GLY A 16 0.06 23.19 -2.15
CA GLY A 16 0.88 23.62 -1.01
C GLY A 16 0.47 22.99 0.32
N TRP A 17 1.16 23.40 1.39
CA TRP A 17 1.02 22.82 2.73
C TRP A 17 -0.37 23.06 3.35
N ASP A 18 -0.94 24.26 3.24
CA ASP A 18 -2.24 24.58 3.85
C ASP A 18 -3.37 23.69 3.31
N GLN A 19 -3.37 23.43 2.00
CA GLN A 19 -4.33 22.52 1.37
C GLN A 19 -4.11 21.05 1.78
N LEU A 20 -2.87 20.64 2.09
CA LEU A 20 -2.62 19.33 2.69
C LEU A 20 -3.21 19.24 4.11
N LEU A 21 -3.12 20.31 4.91
CA LEU A 21 -3.75 20.35 6.23
C LEU A 21 -5.28 20.25 6.14
N GLU A 22 -5.89 20.90 5.16
CA GLU A 22 -7.34 20.74 4.89
C GLU A 22 -7.70 19.31 4.51
N CYS A 23 -6.85 18.64 3.72
CA CYS A 23 -7.04 17.23 3.37
C CYS A 23 -6.91 16.32 4.59
N GLU A 24 -5.92 16.55 5.46
CA GLU A 24 -5.77 15.78 6.70
C GLU A 24 -6.98 15.97 7.63
N LYS A 25 -7.44 17.20 7.82
CA LYS A 25 -8.63 17.51 8.63
C LYS A 25 -9.88 16.78 8.13
N ARG A 26 -10.03 16.59 6.81
CA ARG A 26 -11.16 15.84 6.23
C ARG A 26 -11.19 14.38 6.67
N HIS A 27 -10.02 13.79 6.90
CA HIS A 27 -9.87 12.36 7.23
C HIS A 27 -9.62 12.09 8.71
N ARG A 28 -9.56 13.14 9.52
CA ARG A 28 -9.42 13.00 10.95
C ARG A 28 -10.74 12.46 11.50
N SER A 29 -10.69 11.25 12.05
CA SER A 29 -11.83 10.67 12.78
C SER A 29 -12.18 11.56 13.97
N ASP A 30 -13.45 11.90 14.14
CA ASP A 30 -13.95 12.55 15.36
C ASP A 30 -13.80 11.56 16.54
N PRO A 31 -12.96 11.85 17.56
CA PRO A 31 -12.76 10.96 18.69
C PRO A 31 -14.02 10.76 19.53
N ASP A 32 -14.95 11.72 19.52
CA ASP A 32 -16.15 11.76 20.35
C ASP A 32 -17.38 11.19 19.64
N ALA A 33 -17.25 10.83 18.36
CA ALA A 33 -18.31 10.15 17.62
C ALA A 33 -18.52 8.73 18.19
N LYS A 34 -19.74 8.46 18.66
CA LYS A 34 -20.14 7.18 19.28
C LYS A 34 -19.88 5.96 18.39
N ASP A 35 -19.92 6.16 17.07
CA ASP A 35 -19.39 5.24 16.08
C ASP A 35 -18.23 5.92 15.37
N LYS A 36 -17.02 5.34 15.45
CA LYS A 36 -15.93 5.74 14.54
C LYS A 36 -16.35 5.32 13.12
N GLU A 37 -17.14 6.11 12.43
CA GLU A 37 -17.75 5.71 11.15
C GLU A 37 -16.73 5.40 10.06
N THR A 38 -15.52 5.97 10.15
CA THR A 38 -14.46 5.81 9.16
C THR A 38 -13.13 5.46 9.80
N GLU A 39 -12.28 4.76 9.06
CA GLU A 39 -10.89 4.51 9.46
C GLU A 39 -9.99 4.67 8.24
N TRP A 40 -9.33 5.81 8.15
CA TRP A 40 -8.55 6.20 6.98
C TRP A 40 -7.11 5.68 7.08
N ILE A 41 -6.65 5.08 5.98
CA ILE A 41 -5.24 4.75 5.74
C ILE A 41 -4.77 5.42 4.46
N PHE A 42 -3.47 5.67 4.37
CA PHE A 42 -2.86 6.52 3.34
C PHE A 42 -1.68 5.86 2.64
N LYS A 43 -1.41 6.28 1.40
CA LYS A 43 -0.24 5.83 0.64
C LYS A 43 0.32 6.93 -0.24
N GLY A 44 1.62 7.20 -0.10
CA GLY A 44 2.35 8.14 -0.96
C GLY A 44 2.91 7.48 -2.21
N HIS A 45 2.67 8.09 -3.37
CA HIS A 45 3.30 7.76 -4.65
C HIS A 45 4.10 8.97 -5.14
N LYS A 46 5.39 8.78 -5.44
CA LYS A 46 6.25 9.86 -5.97
C LYS A 46 5.88 10.34 -7.37
N GLU A 47 5.08 9.58 -8.10
CA GLU A 47 4.52 9.94 -9.40
C GLU A 47 3.00 9.77 -9.38
N LYS A 48 2.26 10.80 -9.83
CA LYS A 48 0.80 10.80 -9.80
C LYS A 48 0.16 9.70 -10.65
N ASN A 49 0.84 9.20 -11.67
CA ASN A 49 0.28 8.20 -12.60
C ASN A 49 0.53 6.77 -12.14
N TRP A 50 1.30 6.57 -11.07
CA TRP A 50 1.56 5.23 -10.55
C TRP A 50 0.28 4.56 -10.05
N ARG A 51 0.09 3.33 -10.55
CA ARG A 51 -0.95 2.40 -10.15
C ARG A 51 -0.69 1.87 -8.74
N LEU A 52 -1.76 1.49 -8.03
CA LEU A 52 -1.64 0.72 -6.79
C LEU A 52 -1.20 -0.70 -7.14
N ARG A 53 0.13 -0.92 -7.17
CA ARG A 53 0.73 -2.21 -7.51
C ARG A 53 1.59 -2.77 -6.38
N THR A 54 1.42 -4.06 -6.11
CA THR A 54 2.26 -4.80 -5.16
C THR A 54 3.69 -4.91 -5.69
N THR A 55 4.65 -5.28 -4.84
CA THR A 55 5.99 -5.61 -5.36
C THR A 55 6.00 -6.84 -6.23
N LEU A 56 5.20 -7.85 -5.91
CA LEU A 56 5.12 -9.05 -6.74
C LEU A 56 4.64 -8.73 -8.16
N GLU A 57 3.60 -7.91 -8.30
CA GLU A 57 3.11 -7.47 -9.62
C GLU A 57 4.15 -6.67 -10.40
N ARG A 58 4.91 -5.81 -9.71
CA ARG A 58 5.99 -5.03 -10.34
C ARG A 58 7.08 -5.95 -10.86
N GLU A 59 7.56 -6.89 -10.04
CA GLU A 59 8.61 -7.83 -10.48
C GLU A 59 8.12 -8.77 -11.59
N ILE A 60 6.87 -9.25 -11.53
CA ILE A 60 6.28 -10.06 -12.59
C ILE A 60 6.21 -9.27 -13.90
N GLY A 61 5.74 -8.02 -13.86
CA GLY A 61 5.68 -7.16 -15.04
C GLY A 61 7.07 -6.85 -15.59
N ASN A 62 8.03 -6.49 -14.73
CA ASN A 62 9.41 -6.21 -15.13
C ASN A 62 10.09 -7.39 -15.85
N ILE A 63 9.76 -8.63 -15.46
CA ILE A 63 10.34 -9.85 -16.03
C ILE A 63 9.54 -10.37 -17.23
N GLY A 64 8.22 -10.25 -17.19
CA GLY A 64 7.31 -10.91 -18.12
C GLY A 64 6.85 -10.04 -19.29
N ILE A 65 7.07 -8.73 -19.26
CA ILE A 65 6.58 -7.78 -20.26
C ILE A 65 7.75 -7.18 -21.04
N ASN A 66 7.67 -7.24 -22.38
CA ASN A 66 8.63 -6.52 -23.20
C ASN A 66 8.23 -5.05 -23.32
N THR A 67 8.79 -4.21 -22.44
CA THR A 67 8.48 -2.78 -22.40
C THR A 67 8.92 -2.01 -23.64
N LYS A 68 9.86 -2.53 -24.43
CA LYS A 68 10.34 -1.85 -25.65
C LYS A 68 9.27 -1.93 -26.75
N ASP A 69 8.80 -3.14 -27.04
CA ASP A 69 7.75 -3.38 -28.03
C ASP A 69 6.49 -2.58 -27.67
N LEU A 70 6.09 -2.63 -26.39
CA LEU A 70 4.99 -1.84 -25.88
C LEU A 70 5.16 -0.33 -26.10
N HIS A 71 6.36 0.19 -25.87
CA HIS A 71 6.65 1.61 -26.05
C HIS A 71 6.57 2.02 -27.53
N GLU A 72 7.10 1.19 -28.43
CA GLU A 72 7.04 1.43 -29.89
C GLU A 72 5.60 1.41 -30.41
N ASP A 73 4.78 0.49 -29.91
CA ASP A 73 3.39 0.35 -30.36
C ASP A 73 2.46 1.43 -29.76
N SER A 74 2.88 2.13 -28.72
CA SER A 74 2.02 3.03 -27.94
C SER A 74 1.96 4.45 -28.49
N LYS A 75 0.74 4.97 -28.61
CA LYS A 75 0.49 6.31 -29.19
C LYS A 75 0.91 7.45 -28.25
N ASN A 76 0.81 7.20 -26.95
CA ASN A 76 1.12 8.15 -25.90
C ASN A 76 1.28 7.40 -24.56
N ARG A 77 1.61 8.13 -23.50
CA ARG A 77 1.83 7.53 -22.18
C ARG A 77 0.60 6.82 -21.62
N ALA A 78 -0.61 7.34 -21.82
CA ALA A 78 -1.82 6.69 -21.30
C ALA A 78 -2.09 5.36 -22.01
N ASP A 79 -1.91 5.33 -23.34
CA ASP A 79 -2.01 4.11 -24.13
C ASP A 79 -0.98 3.05 -23.72
N TYR A 80 0.27 3.47 -23.45
CA TYR A 80 1.30 2.58 -22.91
C TYR A 80 0.90 1.95 -21.57
N GLU A 81 0.43 2.76 -20.62
CA GLU A 81 0.03 2.26 -19.31
C GLU A 81 -1.15 1.28 -19.41
N ASP A 82 -2.10 1.55 -20.30
CA ASP A 82 -3.26 0.66 -20.51
C ASP A 82 -2.84 -0.67 -21.17
N LYS A 83 -1.93 -0.64 -22.14
CA LYS A 83 -1.39 -1.88 -22.74
C LYS A 83 -0.56 -2.68 -21.74
N TYR A 84 0.33 -2.04 -20.99
CA TYR A 84 1.09 -2.68 -19.93
C TYR A 84 0.16 -3.34 -18.90
N ASP A 85 -0.90 -2.64 -18.48
CA ASP A 85 -1.88 -3.17 -17.51
C ASP A 85 -2.61 -4.41 -18.07
N ASN A 86 -2.93 -4.41 -19.36
CA ASN A 86 -3.55 -5.57 -20.01
C ASN A 86 -2.60 -6.77 -20.11
N GLU A 87 -1.33 -6.56 -20.47
CA GLU A 87 -0.34 -7.63 -20.48
C GLU A 87 -0.08 -8.18 -19.08
N LEU A 88 0.06 -7.31 -18.08
CA LEU A 88 0.21 -7.73 -16.69
C LEU A 88 -0.97 -8.59 -16.25
N LYS A 89 -2.21 -8.19 -16.55
CA LYS A 89 -3.41 -8.98 -16.25
C LYS A 89 -3.39 -10.35 -16.94
N ASP A 90 -2.90 -10.42 -18.17
CA ASP A 90 -2.78 -11.69 -18.89
C ASP A 90 -1.77 -12.63 -18.21
N ILE A 91 -0.59 -12.11 -17.86
CA ILE A 91 0.46 -12.86 -17.15
C ILE A 91 -0.02 -13.31 -15.77
N LEU A 92 -0.71 -12.44 -15.02
CA LEU A 92 -1.21 -12.80 -13.69
C LEU A 92 -2.23 -13.96 -13.76
N ARG A 93 -3.07 -13.98 -14.80
CA ARG A 93 -4.08 -15.03 -15.01
C ARG A 93 -3.48 -16.32 -15.54
N LYS A 94 -2.65 -16.25 -16.58
CA LYS A 94 -2.08 -17.42 -17.27
C LYS A 94 -0.86 -17.99 -16.57
N GLY A 95 -0.17 -17.18 -15.78
CA GLY A 95 1.11 -17.49 -15.15
C GLY A 95 2.31 -16.93 -15.90
N LEU A 96 3.42 -16.78 -15.17
CA LEU A 96 4.71 -16.34 -15.70
C LEU A 96 5.54 -17.59 -16.07
N PHE A 97 6.01 -17.66 -17.31
CA PHE A 97 6.78 -18.80 -17.85
C PHE A 97 6.14 -20.18 -17.59
N GLY A 98 4.81 -20.26 -17.73
CA GLY A 98 4.06 -21.50 -17.54
C GLY A 98 3.79 -21.88 -16.08
N GLN A 99 4.17 -21.04 -15.11
CA GLN A 99 3.87 -21.26 -13.69
C GLN A 99 2.85 -20.23 -13.20
N SER A 100 1.81 -20.71 -12.52
CA SER A 100 0.81 -19.83 -11.93
C SER A 100 1.42 -18.95 -10.83
N VAL A 101 0.93 -17.73 -10.70
CA VAL A 101 1.49 -16.74 -9.77
C VAL A 101 1.45 -17.21 -8.30
N ASP A 102 0.44 -17.99 -7.91
CA ASP A 102 0.34 -18.57 -6.57
C ASP A 102 1.47 -19.56 -6.28
N LYS A 103 1.88 -20.36 -7.28
CA LYS A 103 2.99 -21.30 -7.15
C LYS A 103 4.32 -20.55 -7.06
N ILE A 104 4.44 -19.45 -7.80
CA ILE A 104 5.62 -18.58 -7.75
C ILE A 104 5.75 -17.97 -6.35
N GLU A 105 4.68 -17.37 -5.81
CA GLU A 105 4.72 -16.78 -4.47
C GLU A 105 4.99 -17.84 -3.38
N ALA A 106 4.32 -18.99 -3.45
CA ALA A 106 4.58 -20.10 -2.52
C ALA A 106 6.05 -20.58 -2.59
N GLY A 107 6.63 -20.61 -3.78
CA GLY A 107 8.04 -20.94 -3.99
C GLY A 107 8.99 -19.89 -3.40
N LEU A 108 8.68 -18.60 -3.60
CA LEU A 108 9.43 -17.48 -3.04
C LEU A 108 9.41 -17.49 -1.50
N LEU A 109 8.22 -17.65 -0.92
CA LEU A 109 8.02 -17.79 0.52
C LEU A 109 8.83 -18.96 1.08
N ARG A 110 8.67 -20.15 0.50
CA ARG A 110 9.40 -21.35 0.94
C ARG A 110 10.92 -21.17 0.86
N LYS A 111 11.42 -20.51 -0.19
CA LYS A 111 12.85 -20.25 -0.34
C LYS A 111 13.35 -19.28 0.73
N PHE A 112 12.59 -18.22 1.00
CA PHE A 112 12.91 -17.25 2.05
C PHE A 112 12.94 -17.91 3.43
N GLN A 113 11.89 -18.66 3.80
CA GLN A 113 11.80 -19.40 5.08
C GLN A 113 13.01 -20.32 5.30
N ARG A 114 13.46 -21.02 4.25
CA ARG A 114 14.60 -21.95 4.32
C ARG A 114 15.93 -21.27 4.54
N GLN A 115 16.11 -20.03 4.11
CA GLN A 115 17.39 -19.34 4.14
C GLN A 115 17.48 -18.27 5.22
N PHE A 116 16.34 -17.73 5.66
CA PHE A 116 16.30 -16.57 6.56
C PHE A 116 17.02 -16.80 7.90
N HIS A 117 17.00 -18.03 8.42
CA HIS A 117 17.66 -18.38 9.68
C HIS A 117 19.20 -18.19 9.67
N HIS A 118 19.82 -18.05 8.50
CA HIS A 118 21.24 -17.67 8.38
C HIS A 118 21.50 -16.18 8.67
N HIS A 119 20.45 -15.35 8.69
CA HIS A 119 20.52 -13.91 8.89
C HIS A 119 20.00 -13.48 10.28
N ASP A 120 18.89 -14.05 10.74
CA ASP A 120 18.36 -13.85 12.10
C ASP A 120 17.77 -15.17 12.62
N LEU A 121 18.07 -15.52 13.87
CA LEU A 121 17.56 -16.72 14.53
C LEU A 121 16.11 -16.55 15.00
N ARG A 122 15.62 -15.31 15.11
CA ARG A 122 14.23 -15.00 15.48
C ARG A 122 13.36 -15.08 14.25
N VAL A 123 12.85 -16.28 13.99
CA VAL A 123 11.99 -16.55 12.84
C VAL A 123 10.51 -16.60 13.23
N PRO A 124 9.60 -16.25 12.31
CA PRO A 124 8.19 -16.58 12.43
C PRO A 124 7.94 -18.08 12.55
N GLY A 125 6.78 -18.44 13.13
CA GLY A 125 6.31 -19.83 13.08
C GLY A 125 6.20 -20.27 11.62
N ASN A 126 6.49 -21.55 11.33
CA ASN A 126 6.52 -22.05 9.95
C ASN A 126 5.21 -21.79 9.18
N ASP A 127 4.08 -21.83 9.90
CA ASP A 127 2.74 -21.67 9.32
C ASP A 127 2.20 -20.22 9.43
N ASP A 128 3.00 -19.28 9.95
CA ASP A 128 2.64 -17.86 10.04
C ASP A 128 2.99 -17.11 8.74
N VAL A 129 2.21 -17.39 7.70
CA VAL A 129 2.43 -16.81 6.37
C VAL A 129 2.37 -15.28 6.40
N THR A 130 1.50 -14.70 7.22
CA THR A 130 1.36 -13.25 7.36
C THR A 130 2.65 -12.62 7.86
N GLU A 131 3.22 -13.13 8.95
CA GLU A 131 4.46 -12.60 9.51
C GLU A 131 5.64 -12.83 8.56
N TRP A 132 5.69 -13.99 7.89
CA TRP A 132 6.70 -14.24 6.86
C TRP A 132 6.61 -13.27 5.68
N LEU A 133 5.42 -12.97 5.17
CA LEU A 133 5.25 -12.00 4.08
C LEU A 133 5.59 -10.57 4.53
N ALA A 134 5.23 -10.18 5.76
CA ALA A 134 5.61 -8.90 6.33
C ALA A 134 7.14 -8.76 6.49
N LEU A 135 7.82 -9.84 6.89
CA LEU A 135 9.27 -9.90 7.01
C LEU A 135 9.94 -9.85 5.64
N MET A 136 9.46 -10.63 4.67
CA MET A 136 9.87 -10.54 3.27
C MET A 136 9.73 -9.11 2.73
N ARG A 137 8.59 -8.46 3.03
CA ARG A 137 8.33 -7.07 2.65
C ARG A 137 9.35 -6.10 3.24
N HIS A 138 9.68 -6.27 4.51
CA HIS A 138 10.66 -5.45 5.22
C HIS A 138 12.02 -5.43 4.49
N TYR A 139 12.45 -6.59 3.99
CA TYR A 139 13.70 -6.74 3.23
C TYR A 139 13.55 -6.53 1.71
N GLY A 140 12.39 -6.07 1.23
CA GLY A 140 12.18 -5.72 -0.17
C GLY A 140 11.94 -6.90 -1.12
N ALA A 141 11.63 -8.08 -0.61
CA ALA A 141 11.28 -9.22 -1.44
C ALA A 141 9.91 -9.02 -2.15
N PRO A 142 9.70 -9.64 -3.32
CA PRO A 142 8.44 -9.58 -4.04
C PRO A 142 7.34 -10.30 -3.26
N VAL A 143 6.40 -9.52 -2.72
CA VAL A 143 5.21 -10.01 -2.02
C VAL A 143 3.94 -9.35 -2.54
N ARG A 144 2.80 -10.01 -2.32
CA ARG A 144 1.46 -9.46 -2.61
C ARG A 144 0.99 -8.39 -1.63
N LEU A 145 1.71 -8.16 -0.52
CA LEU A 145 1.37 -7.10 0.42
C LEU A 145 1.67 -5.72 -0.18
N LEU A 146 0.73 -4.79 0.01
CA LEU A 146 0.91 -3.38 -0.32
C LEU A 146 0.93 -2.55 0.95
N ASP A 147 1.99 -1.74 1.14
CA ASP A 147 2.11 -0.88 2.32
C ASP A 147 1.19 0.34 2.22
N TRP A 148 0.49 0.59 3.31
CA TRP A 148 -0.24 1.81 3.64
C TRP A 148 0.22 2.30 5.02
N THR A 149 -0.23 3.47 5.45
CA THR A 149 0.09 4.05 6.76
C THR A 149 -1.15 4.72 7.35
N TYR A 150 -1.33 4.65 8.66
CA TYR A 150 -2.33 5.43 9.39
C TYR A 150 -1.99 6.93 9.41
N SER A 151 -0.74 7.30 9.15
CA SER A 151 -0.30 8.70 9.17
C SER A 151 -0.37 9.32 7.79
N PHE A 152 -1.29 10.28 7.62
CA PHE A 152 -1.36 11.12 6.43
C PHE A 152 -0.02 11.78 6.11
N TYR A 153 0.68 12.29 7.13
CA TYR A 153 1.96 12.98 6.96
C TYR A 153 3.10 12.05 6.53
N VAL A 154 3.10 10.79 6.99
CA VAL A 154 4.06 9.78 6.51
C VAL A 154 3.79 9.45 5.03
N ALA A 155 2.52 9.36 4.62
CA ALA A 155 2.18 9.18 3.20
C ALA A 155 2.59 10.39 2.34
N VAL A 156 2.37 11.62 2.82
CA VAL A 156 2.86 12.85 2.14
C VAL A 156 4.37 12.81 2.01
N PHE A 157 5.10 12.43 3.06
CA PHE A 157 6.55 12.30 3.02
C PHE A 157 7.01 11.37 1.89
N PHE A 158 6.46 10.15 1.82
CA PHE A 158 6.78 9.18 0.77
C PHE A 158 6.37 9.65 -0.63
N ALA A 159 5.35 10.49 -0.75
CA ALA A 159 4.97 11.07 -2.03
C ALA A 159 5.94 12.18 -2.49
N ILE A 160 6.52 12.97 -1.58
CA ILE A 160 7.21 14.22 -1.95
C ILE A 160 8.75 14.15 -1.89
N GLU A 161 9.32 13.26 -1.07
CA GLU A 161 10.78 13.27 -0.80
C GLU A 161 11.63 13.05 -2.06
N GLU A 162 11.18 12.18 -2.96
CA GLU A 162 11.87 11.79 -4.20
C GLU A 162 11.00 12.09 -5.45
N ALA A 163 10.01 12.98 -5.32
CA ALA A 163 9.21 13.41 -6.46
C ALA A 163 10.07 14.25 -7.42
N GLU A 164 9.97 13.96 -8.72
CA GLU A 164 10.55 14.74 -9.82
C GLU A 164 9.47 15.50 -10.62
N GLY A 165 8.20 15.20 -10.35
CA GLY A 165 7.03 15.82 -10.95
C GLY A 165 5.82 15.65 -10.04
N ASP A 166 4.61 15.88 -10.56
CA ASP A 166 3.39 15.74 -9.77
C ASP A 166 3.34 14.36 -9.09
N CYS A 167 3.07 14.35 -7.79
CA CYS A 167 2.98 13.16 -6.97
C CYS A 167 1.55 12.95 -6.46
N ALA A 168 1.29 11.85 -5.75
CA ALA A 168 -0.04 11.55 -5.25
C ALA A 168 -0.03 10.97 -3.83
N VAL A 169 -1.06 11.31 -3.05
CA VAL A 169 -1.38 10.67 -1.78
C VAL A 169 -2.76 10.02 -1.91
N TRP A 170 -2.81 8.70 -1.79
CA TRP A 170 -4.04 7.96 -1.70
C TRP A 170 -4.57 7.99 -0.27
N ALA A 171 -5.89 8.07 -0.10
CA ALA A 171 -6.58 7.89 1.17
C ALA A 171 -7.73 6.90 0.97
N LEU A 172 -7.81 5.88 1.82
CA LEU A 172 -8.78 4.80 1.71
C LEU A 172 -9.42 4.55 3.07
N ASP A 173 -10.76 4.49 3.09
CA ASP A 173 -11.51 4.11 4.28
C ASP A 173 -11.51 2.58 4.37
N LYS A 174 -10.62 2.02 5.19
CA LYS A 174 -10.45 0.56 5.28
C LYS A 174 -11.64 -0.12 5.96
N LYS A 175 -12.45 0.59 6.75
CA LYS A 175 -13.66 0.00 7.37
C LYS A 175 -14.68 -0.45 6.33
N VAL A 176 -14.82 0.30 5.24
CA VAL A 176 -15.71 -0.05 4.13
C VAL A 176 -15.27 -1.36 3.49
N ILE A 177 -13.97 -1.56 3.31
CA ILE A 177 -13.42 -2.80 2.78
C ILE A 177 -13.74 -3.96 3.71
N ILE A 178 -13.43 -3.82 5.00
CA ILE A 178 -13.69 -4.85 6.01
C ILE A 178 -15.18 -5.22 5.98
N ASN A 179 -16.08 -4.24 6.11
CA ASN A 179 -17.52 -4.48 6.14
C ASN A 179 -18.02 -5.13 4.85
N ARG A 180 -17.50 -4.74 3.68
CA ARG A 180 -17.89 -5.30 2.39
C ARG A 180 -17.44 -6.74 2.24
N VAL A 181 -16.21 -7.07 2.64
CA VAL A 181 -15.70 -8.43 2.60
C VAL A 181 -16.47 -9.30 3.57
N LEU A 182 -16.68 -8.86 4.81
CA LEU A 182 -17.47 -9.59 5.81
C LEU A 182 -18.91 -9.83 5.35
N GLY A 183 -19.58 -8.82 4.77
CA GLY A 183 -20.95 -8.97 4.28
C GLY A 183 -21.13 -9.88 3.06
N ARG A 184 -20.05 -10.19 2.32
CA ARG A 184 -20.08 -11.17 1.21
C ARG A 184 -20.02 -12.62 1.69
N CYS A 185 -19.66 -12.81 2.94
CA CYS A 185 -19.33 -14.11 3.47
C CYS A 185 -20.53 -14.58 4.29
N GLY A 186 -21.28 -15.53 3.73
CA GLY A 186 -22.54 -16.01 4.32
C GLY A 186 -22.36 -16.63 5.72
N GLU A 187 -23.47 -16.98 6.38
CA GLU A 187 -23.46 -17.56 7.74
C GLU A 187 -22.62 -18.86 7.85
N ASP A 188 -22.50 -19.62 6.75
CA ASP A 188 -21.67 -20.83 6.65
C ASP A 188 -20.23 -20.59 6.18
N SER A 189 -19.87 -19.34 5.89
CA SER A 189 -18.50 -18.99 5.48
C SER A 189 -17.55 -19.03 6.66
N VAL A 190 -16.25 -19.14 6.39
CA VAL A 190 -15.19 -19.16 7.43
C VAL A 190 -14.88 -17.74 7.92
N LEU A 191 -15.84 -16.83 7.88
CA LEU A 191 -15.69 -15.44 8.35
C LEU A 191 -16.61 -15.07 9.52
N PRO A 192 -17.68 -15.80 9.86
CA PRO A 192 -18.34 -15.68 11.16
C PRO A 192 -17.42 -15.87 12.38
N TRP A 193 -16.41 -16.76 12.33
CA TRP A 193 -15.40 -16.83 13.41
C TRP A 193 -14.48 -15.61 13.40
N TYR A 194 -14.11 -15.13 12.22
CA TYR A 194 -13.32 -13.91 12.02
C TYR A 194 -14.10 -12.70 12.55
N GLN A 195 -15.40 -12.62 12.32
CA GLN A 195 -16.30 -11.59 12.83
C GLN A 195 -16.42 -11.67 14.36
N LYS A 196 -16.40 -12.88 14.96
CA LYS A 196 -16.53 -13.09 16.41
C LYS A 196 -15.25 -12.83 17.20
N GLU A 197 -14.06 -13.10 16.65
CA GLU A 197 -12.77 -12.78 17.29
C GLU A 197 -12.22 -11.39 16.89
N CYS A 198 -12.34 -10.97 15.62
CA CYS A 198 -11.80 -9.67 15.18
C CYS A 198 -12.62 -8.46 15.64
N LEU A 199 -13.89 -8.61 16.01
CA LEU A 199 -14.66 -7.54 16.66
C LEU A 199 -14.44 -7.48 18.18
N SER A 200 -13.79 -8.48 18.79
CA SER A 200 -13.86 -8.66 20.25
C SER A 200 -12.63 -8.28 21.07
N ARG A 201 -11.42 -8.04 20.52
CA ARG A 201 -10.41 -7.11 21.11
C ARG A 201 -9.01 -7.02 20.51
N ASP A 202 -8.58 -7.84 19.56
CA ASP A 202 -7.31 -7.62 18.85
C ASP A 202 -7.42 -8.22 17.44
N ILE A 203 -7.09 -7.43 16.41
CA ILE A 203 -7.22 -7.79 14.98
C ILE A 203 -6.05 -8.69 14.51
N ASP A 204 -5.32 -9.28 15.46
CA ASP A 204 -4.20 -10.16 15.16
C ASP A 204 -4.73 -11.41 14.45
N VAL A 205 -4.55 -11.45 13.13
CA VAL A 205 -4.88 -12.59 12.28
C VAL A 205 -3.93 -13.74 12.61
N ILE A 206 -4.12 -14.36 13.77
CA ILE A 206 -3.34 -15.49 14.24
C ILE A 206 -4.14 -16.76 13.90
N LYS A 207 -3.82 -17.35 12.75
CA LYS A 207 -3.69 -18.81 12.51
C LYS A 207 -3.53 -19.06 11.01
N SER A 208 -2.69 -20.06 10.68
CA SER A 208 -2.50 -20.63 9.33
C SER A 208 -3.82 -20.86 8.56
N ARG A 209 -4.88 -21.23 9.28
CA ARG A 209 -6.23 -21.44 8.73
C ARG A 209 -6.82 -20.21 8.04
N THR A 210 -6.56 -18.99 8.50
CA THR A 210 -7.08 -17.79 7.82
C THR A 210 -6.42 -17.60 6.48
N TRP A 211 -5.09 -17.76 6.39
CA TRP A 211 -4.38 -17.70 5.13
C TRP A 211 -4.86 -18.78 4.16
N GLU A 212 -4.97 -20.02 4.62
CA GLU A 212 -5.43 -21.14 3.81
C GLU A 212 -6.87 -20.95 3.32
N THR A 213 -7.75 -20.45 4.18
CA THR A 213 -9.18 -20.36 3.86
C THR A 213 -9.54 -19.09 3.08
N VAL A 214 -8.93 -17.95 3.42
CA VAL A 214 -9.29 -16.65 2.85
C VAL A 214 -8.44 -16.32 1.63
N PHE A 215 -7.13 -16.56 1.67
CA PHE A 215 -6.20 -16.10 0.64
C PHE A 215 -5.68 -17.21 -0.29
N SER A 216 -5.67 -18.47 0.15
CA SER A 216 -5.17 -19.60 -0.66
C SER A 216 -6.26 -20.32 -1.47
N GLN A 217 -7.51 -20.28 -0.99
CA GLN A 217 -8.65 -20.95 -1.64
C GLN A 217 -9.60 -20.00 -2.37
N SER A 218 -9.45 -18.67 -2.22
CA SER A 218 -10.39 -17.73 -2.80
C SER A 218 -10.10 -17.43 -4.27
N ALA A 219 -11.04 -17.83 -5.14
CA ALA A 219 -11.12 -17.31 -6.50
C ALA A 219 -11.76 -15.91 -6.57
N THR A 220 -12.35 -15.41 -5.48
CA THR A 220 -13.05 -14.13 -5.47
C THR A 220 -12.05 -12.97 -5.28
N PRO A 221 -12.09 -11.94 -6.13
CA PRO A 221 -11.24 -10.77 -5.95
C PRO A 221 -11.75 -9.90 -4.80
N PHE A 222 -10.83 -9.55 -3.91
CA PHE A 222 -11.05 -8.60 -2.81
C PHE A 222 -9.71 -8.08 -2.31
N VAL A 223 -9.71 -6.96 -1.61
CA VAL A 223 -8.57 -6.52 -0.80
C VAL A 223 -8.96 -6.64 0.67
N PHE A 224 -8.01 -6.97 1.54
CA PHE A 224 -8.25 -7.08 2.96
C PHE A 224 -7.04 -6.63 3.79
N PRO A 225 -7.24 -5.88 4.91
CA PRO A 225 -6.15 -5.51 5.81
C PRO A 225 -5.53 -6.74 6.49
N LEU A 226 -4.20 -6.80 6.55
CA LEU A 226 -3.48 -7.95 7.09
C LEU A 226 -2.21 -7.52 7.81
N ASN A 227 -2.24 -7.43 9.15
CA ASN A 227 -1.06 -7.13 9.95
C ASN A 227 -0.62 -8.33 10.78
N PRO A 228 0.69 -8.61 10.89
CA PRO A 228 1.19 -9.61 11.81
C PRO A 228 1.09 -9.13 13.26
N LEU A 229 0.91 -10.05 14.22
CA LEU A 229 0.98 -9.76 15.65
C LEU A 229 2.33 -9.12 16.01
N ARG A 230 3.42 -9.70 15.49
CA ARG A 230 4.77 -9.17 15.69
C ARG A 230 5.12 -8.20 14.57
N LEU A 231 4.89 -6.92 14.84
CA LEU A 231 5.28 -5.84 13.94
C LEU A 231 6.80 -5.65 13.98
N ASN A 232 7.42 -5.55 12.81
CA ASN A 232 8.82 -5.09 12.74
C ASN A 232 8.90 -3.60 13.09
N GLU A 233 10.06 -3.16 13.60
CA GLU A 233 10.28 -1.79 14.07
C GLU A 233 9.92 -0.73 13.02
N ARG A 234 10.32 -0.97 11.76
CA ARG A 234 10.01 -0.08 10.63
C ARG A 234 8.50 0.08 10.44
N LEU A 235 7.73 -0.99 10.53
CA LEU A 235 6.28 -0.96 10.38
C LEU A 235 5.62 -0.16 11.51
N VAL A 236 6.09 -0.33 12.76
CA VAL A 236 5.59 0.44 13.92
C VAL A 236 5.84 1.94 13.73
N ILE A 237 7.08 2.31 13.41
CA ILE A 237 7.48 3.71 13.25
C ILE A 237 6.73 4.38 12.09
N GLN A 238 6.58 3.67 10.97
CA GLN A 238 5.86 4.18 9.80
C GLN A 238 4.35 4.17 10.02
N GLN A 239 3.87 3.70 11.17
CA GLN A 239 2.45 3.48 11.47
C GLN A 239 1.80 2.69 10.33
N GLY A 240 2.47 1.63 9.90
CA GLY A 240 2.14 0.92 8.67
C GLY A 240 0.97 -0.04 8.84
N ASP A 241 0.26 -0.23 7.74
CA ASP A 241 -0.86 -1.15 7.57
C ASP A 241 -0.67 -1.86 6.24
N PHE A 242 -0.77 -3.20 6.20
CA PHE A 242 -0.74 -3.88 4.90
C PHE A 242 -2.14 -4.16 4.40
N LEU A 243 -2.32 -3.94 3.10
CA LEU A 243 -3.45 -4.46 2.35
C LEU A 243 -2.99 -5.64 1.50
N CYS A 244 -3.75 -6.73 1.54
CA CYS A 244 -3.46 -7.98 0.84
C CYS A 244 -4.58 -8.28 -0.18
N PRO A 245 -4.27 -8.53 -1.46
CA PRO A 245 -5.25 -9.02 -2.42
C PRO A 245 -5.58 -10.48 -2.16
N GLY A 246 -6.88 -10.79 -2.18
CA GLY A 246 -7.44 -12.14 -2.07
C GLY A 246 -7.07 -13.02 -3.25
N ASN A 247 -7.30 -12.53 -4.46
CA ASN A 247 -6.99 -13.25 -5.70
C ASN A 247 -5.72 -12.68 -6.35
N ILE A 248 -4.59 -13.37 -6.17
CA ILE A 248 -3.27 -12.97 -6.69
C ILE A 248 -3.16 -13.07 -8.23
N ARG A 249 -4.11 -13.72 -8.90
CA ARG A 249 -4.21 -13.78 -10.37
C ARG A 249 -4.87 -12.54 -10.97
N ASN A 250 -5.41 -11.67 -10.13
CA ASN A 250 -5.93 -10.37 -10.51
C ASN A 250 -5.01 -9.27 -9.98
N THR A 251 -5.00 -8.12 -10.65
CA THR A 251 -4.24 -6.97 -10.13
C THR A 251 -4.82 -6.50 -8.79
N PHE A 252 -4.00 -5.84 -7.97
CA PHE A 252 -4.43 -5.24 -6.71
C PHE A 252 -5.57 -4.24 -6.93
N GLU A 253 -5.47 -3.41 -7.98
CA GLU A 253 -6.55 -2.48 -8.34
C GLU A 253 -7.84 -3.20 -8.73
N ASP A 254 -7.79 -4.34 -9.43
CA ASP A 254 -8.98 -5.12 -9.77
C ASP A 254 -9.60 -5.76 -8.50
N ASN A 255 -8.76 -6.30 -7.60
CA ASN A 255 -9.21 -6.80 -6.30
C ASN A 255 -9.85 -5.68 -5.46
N LEU A 256 -9.27 -4.48 -5.48
CA LEU A 256 -9.76 -3.33 -4.72
C LEU A 256 -11.08 -2.81 -5.30
N ALA A 257 -11.18 -2.72 -6.64
CA ALA A 257 -12.40 -2.27 -7.31
C ALA A 257 -13.62 -3.12 -6.94
N GLU A 258 -13.43 -4.43 -6.77
CA GLU A 258 -14.52 -5.32 -6.37
C GLU A 258 -15.10 -5.02 -4.99
N VAL A 259 -14.32 -4.46 -4.07
CA VAL A 259 -14.77 -4.18 -2.68
C VAL A 259 -15.12 -2.72 -2.44
N LEU A 260 -14.83 -1.82 -3.37
CA LEU A 260 -15.21 -0.42 -3.26
C LEU A 260 -16.67 -0.20 -3.66
N PRO A 261 -17.44 0.57 -2.88
CA PRO A 261 -18.78 0.97 -3.30
C PRO A 261 -18.70 1.90 -4.52
N SER A 262 -19.68 1.80 -5.40
CA SER A 262 -19.92 2.84 -6.42
C SER A 262 -20.46 4.09 -5.72
N ALA A 263 -19.89 5.26 -6.01
CA ALA A 263 -20.33 6.52 -5.41
C ALA A 263 -21.76 6.83 -5.89
N GLN A 264 -22.77 6.68 -5.03
CA GLN A 264 -24.17 6.89 -5.42
C GLN A 264 -24.55 8.39 -5.48
N ASN A 265 -23.95 9.25 -4.65
CA ASN A 265 -24.37 10.66 -4.48
C ASN A 265 -23.24 11.70 -4.57
N GLY A 266 -22.10 11.39 -5.19
CA GLY A 266 -21.07 12.40 -5.51
C GLY A 266 -20.31 13.04 -4.34
N SER A 267 -20.59 12.71 -3.08
CA SER A 267 -19.87 13.21 -1.89
C SER A 267 -19.33 12.11 -0.96
N ASP A 268 -19.86 10.87 -1.02
CA ASP A 268 -19.46 9.76 -0.14
C ASP A 268 -18.39 8.85 -0.78
N TYR A 269 -17.26 9.44 -1.16
CA TYR A 269 -16.14 8.66 -1.69
C TYR A 269 -15.39 7.98 -0.56
N LYS A 270 -15.09 6.69 -0.73
CA LYS A 270 -14.32 5.87 0.23
C LYS A 270 -12.85 5.71 -0.18
N LEU A 271 -12.50 6.23 -1.34
CA LEU A 271 -11.14 6.30 -1.87
C LEU A 271 -10.91 7.70 -2.43
N PHE A 272 -9.76 8.29 -2.14
CA PHE A 272 -9.30 9.56 -2.68
C PHE A 272 -7.88 9.42 -3.21
N LYS A 273 -7.55 10.21 -4.22
CA LYS A 273 -6.19 10.37 -4.74
C LYS A 273 -5.87 11.86 -4.83
N TYR A 274 -5.25 12.38 -3.79
CA TYR A 274 -4.80 13.77 -3.76
C TYR A 274 -3.60 13.93 -4.66
N VAL A 275 -3.74 14.66 -5.77
CA VAL A 275 -2.64 14.98 -6.68
C VAL A 275 -1.94 16.22 -6.16
N VAL A 276 -0.72 16.05 -5.65
CA VAL A 276 0.11 17.15 -5.19
C VAL A 276 0.91 17.66 -6.38
N ARG A 277 0.61 18.89 -6.79
CA ARG A 277 1.31 19.56 -7.88
C ARG A 277 2.75 19.83 -7.50
N PHE A 278 3.65 19.48 -8.39
CA PHE A 278 5.05 19.71 -8.14
C PHE A 278 5.40 21.17 -8.33
N ASP A 279 5.91 21.77 -7.27
CA ASP A 279 6.51 23.10 -7.26
C ASP A 279 7.70 23.07 -6.28
N VAL A 280 8.83 23.67 -6.66
CA VAL A 280 10.06 23.61 -5.87
C VAL A 280 9.88 24.30 -4.52
N LYS A 281 9.14 25.42 -4.48
CA LYS A 281 8.89 26.17 -3.24
C LYS A 281 7.94 25.40 -2.33
N ALA A 282 6.85 24.85 -2.87
CA ALA A 282 5.91 24.01 -2.13
C ALA A 282 6.60 22.73 -1.61
N ARG A 283 7.38 22.03 -2.43
CA ARG A 283 8.14 20.83 -2.00
C ARG A 283 9.08 21.16 -0.84
N LYS A 284 9.82 22.27 -0.94
CA LYS A 284 10.69 22.74 0.14
C LYS A 284 9.89 22.99 1.42
N GLU A 285 8.80 23.75 1.33
CA GLU A 285 7.94 24.07 2.48
C GLU A 285 7.37 22.81 3.15
N ILE A 286 6.81 21.90 2.36
CA ILE A 286 6.24 20.63 2.83
C ILE A 286 7.31 19.81 3.57
N LEU A 287 8.49 19.62 2.96
CA LEU A 287 9.58 18.89 3.59
C LEU A 287 10.05 19.56 4.88
N GLN A 288 10.14 20.90 4.91
CA GLN A 288 10.48 21.63 6.13
C GLN A 288 9.48 21.41 7.26
N ASN A 289 8.18 21.41 6.96
CA ASN A 289 7.13 21.16 7.95
C ASN A 289 7.15 19.71 8.44
N LEU A 290 7.30 18.73 7.54
CA LEU A 290 7.45 17.33 7.90
C LEU A 290 8.68 17.09 8.80
N HIS A 291 9.82 17.72 8.48
CA HIS A 291 11.02 17.66 9.33
C HIS A 291 10.77 18.24 10.73
N ARG A 292 10.02 19.34 10.85
CA ARG A 292 9.63 19.91 12.17
C ARG A 292 8.71 18.98 12.96
N MET A 293 7.97 18.11 12.28
CA MET A 293 7.13 17.07 12.87
C MET A 293 7.90 15.76 13.14
N ASN A 294 9.23 15.78 13.00
CA ASN A 294 10.10 14.61 13.14
C ASN A 294 9.82 13.50 12.11
N ILE A 295 9.27 13.85 10.94
CA ILE A 295 9.01 12.93 9.83
C ILE A 295 10.11 13.11 8.79
N ASN A 296 11.05 12.18 8.77
CA ASN A 296 12.20 12.15 7.86
C ASN A 296 12.76 10.72 7.75
N ARG A 297 13.72 10.47 6.84
CA ARG A 297 14.27 9.11 6.68
C ARG A 297 15.00 8.57 7.91
N ALA A 298 15.63 9.40 8.73
CA ALA A 298 16.34 8.92 9.93
C ALA A 298 15.37 8.38 10.98
N THR A 299 14.16 8.95 11.06
CA THR A 299 13.11 8.45 11.94
C THR A 299 12.37 7.29 11.32
N LEU A 300 11.95 7.39 10.06
CA LEU A 300 11.13 6.37 9.39
C LEU A 300 11.88 5.08 9.03
N PHE A 301 13.21 5.13 8.94
CA PHE A 301 14.07 4.00 8.65
C PHE A 301 15.22 3.96 9.67
N PRO A 302 15.05 3.25 10.79
CA PRO A 302 16.09 3.14 11.80
C PRO A 302 17.40 2.59 11.23
N GLY A 303 18.51 3.06 11.79
CA GLY A 303 19.85 2.65 11.41
C GLY A 303 20.58 3.65 10.51
N LEU A 304 21.82 3.29 10.18
CA LEU A 304 22.75 4.19 9.50
C LEU A 304 22.30 4.53 8.07
N ASP A 305 21.67 3.59 7.37
CA ASP A 305 21.19 3.81 6.00
C ASP A 305 20.11 4.89 5.94
N GLY A 306 19.10 4.80 6.81
CA GLY A 306 18.04 5.81 6.90
C GLY A 306 18.58 7.17 7.36
N PHE A 307 19.51 7.17 8.32
CA PHE A 307 20.20 8.39 8.74
C PHE A 307 20.96 9.05 7.57
N ALA A 308 21.81 8.31 6.87
CA ALA A 308 22.59 8.82 5.75
C ALA A 308 21.69 9.36 4.62
N GLN A 309 20.61 8.66 4.30
CA GLN A 309 19.66 9.12 3.29
C GLN A 309 18.90 10.38 3.72
N SER A 310 18.63 10.55 5.03
CA SER A 310 17.97 11.75 5.57
C SER A 310 18.76 13.04 5.36
N LEU A 311 20.09 12.95 5.23
CA LEU A 311 20.94 14.11 5.00
C LEU A 311 20.60 14.81 3.67
N LYS A 312 20.10 14.07 2.67
CA LYS A 312 19.64 14.64 1.39
C LYS A 312 18.46 15.59 1.59
N THR A 313 17.50 15.22 2.43
CA THR A 313 16.31 16.05 2.64
C THR A 313 16.61 17.22 3.58
N LEU A 314 17.61 17.14 4.46
CA LEU A 314 18.06 18.28 5.28
C LEU A 314 18.55 19.47 4.45
N LEU A 315 18.95 19.26 3.20
CA LEU A 315 19.35 20.34 2.28
C LEU A 315 18.23 21.36 2.00
N VAL A 316 16.97 21.03 2.29
CA VAL A 316 15.86 22.01 2.22
C VAL A 316 15.97 23.09 3.31
N SER A 317 16.77 22.85 4.36
CA SER A 317 17.03 23.76 5.46
C SER A 317 18.52 23.82 5.83
N PRO A 318 19.40 24.38 4.98
CA PRO A 318 20.83 24.43 5.26
C PRO A 318 21.17 25.14 6.58
N LYS A 319 20.35 26.11 6.99
CA LYS A 319 20.47 26.80 8.29
C LYS A 319 20.47 25.85 9.50
N ASN A 320 19.77 24.71 9.42
CA ASN A 320 19.75 23.74 10.51
C ASN A 320 21.08 22.98 10.64
N LEU A 321 21.83 22.85 9.55
CA LEU A 321 23.15 22.19 9.54
C LEU A 321 24.26 23.11 10.07
N LEU A 322 24.03 24.41 10.03
CA LEU A 322 24.99 25.44 10.45
C LEU A 322 24.76 25.91 11.89
N LYS A 323 23.85 25.30 12.66
CA LYS A 323 23.63 25.68 14.06
C LYS A 323 24.74 25.23 15.00
N ASP A 324 25.49 24.21 14.58
CA ASP A 324 26.55 23.58 15.37
C ASP A 324 27.96 24.13 15.01
N PHE A 325 28.03 25.16 14.17
CA PHE A 325 29.25 25.84 13.71
C PHE A 325 29.11 27.36 13.84
#